data_AF-A0A3C2ALE3-F1
#
_entry.id   AF-A0A3C2ALE3-F1
#
_cell.length_a   1.000
_cell.length_b   1.000
_cell.length_c   1.000
_cell.angle_alpha   90.00
_cell.angle_beta   90.00
_cell.angle_gamma   90.00
#
_symmetry.space_group_name_H-M   'P 1'
#
loop_
_entity.id
_entity.type
_entity.pdbx_description
1 polymer ?
#
loop_
_entity_poly.entity_id
_entity_poly.type
_entity_poly.pdbx_seq_one_letter_code
_entity_poly.pdbx_strand_id
1 'polypeptide(L)'
;VPLCLVSAKVIGVMRMLDGGASDDKIIAVAEYDMSVNHINDIEELPKHFLRELRIFFEDYKKLENKTVDVEEFQNREVAQGLVKQSMVDYENLIKGATKL
;
A
#
# COMPACT_ATOMS: atom_id res chain seq x y z
N VAL A 1 17.42 7.82 -2.50
CA VAL A 1 17.38 8.81 -3.60
C VAL A 1 16.03 8.68 -4.29
N PRO A 2 15.29 9.78 -4.56
CA PRO A 2 14.03 9.71 -5.29
C PRO A 2 14.19 9.10 -6.69
N LEU A 3 13.15 8.46 -7.23
CA LEU A 3 13.11 7.80 -8.55
C LEU A 3 13.99 6.54 -8.71
N CYS A 4 14.65 6.06 -7.64
CA CYS A 4 15.30 4.76 -7.66
C CYS A 4 14.28 3.62 -7.58
N LEU A 5 14.45 2.61 -8.43
CA LEU A 5 13.64 1.40 -8.40
C LEU A 5 14.31 0.34 -7.53
N VAL A 6 13.50 -0.36 -6.75
CA VAL A 6 13.93 -1.46 -5.87
C VAL A 6 12.93 -2.60 -6.03
N SER A 7 13.43 -3.83 -6.09
CA SER A 7 12.54 -5.00 -6.08
C SER A 7 11.89 -5.13 -4.71
N ALA A 8 10.56 -5.23 -4.70
CA ALA A 8 9.77 -5.21 -3.47
C ALA A 8 8.85 -6.44 -3.43
N LYS A 9 8.77 -7.06 -2.25
CA LYS A 9 7.88 -8.17 -1.96
C LYS A 9 6.66 -7.64 -1.19
N VAL A 10 5.48 -7.82 -1.77
CA VAL A 10 4.20 -7.42 -1.16
C VAL A 10 3.88 -8.34 0.01
N ILE A 11 3.61 -7.75 1.17
CA ILE A 11 3.31 -8.47 2.42
C ILE A 11 1.93 -8.12 3.02
N GLY A 12 1.29 -7.05 2.55
CA GLY A 12 -0.05 -6.69 3.01
C GLY A 12 -0.56 -5.41 2.39
N VAL A 13 -1.73 -4.96 2.84
CA VAL A 13 -2.35 -3.70 2.42
C VAL A 13 -3.00 -3.00 3.61
N MET A 14 -2.86 -1.69 3.64
CA MET A 14 -3.62 -0.82 4.52
C MET A 14 -4.75 -0.18 3.72
N ARG A 15 -5.98 -0.57 4.04
CA ARG A 15 -7.19 0.02 3.45
C ARG A 15 -7.42 1.41 4.05
N MET A 16 -7.69 2.40 3.21
CA MET A 16 -7.82 3.79 3.64
C MET A 16 -8.86 4.53 2.81
N LEU A 17 -9.60 5.42 3.48
CA LEU A 17 -10.50 6.39 2.85
C LEU A 17 -9.93 7.81 3.04
N ASP A 18 -9.60 8.47 1.93
CA ASP A 18 -9.13 9.86 1.90
C ASP A 18 -10.23 10.74 1.30
N GLY A 19 -10.91 11.53 2.14
CA GLY A 19 -12.00 12.39 1.66
C GLY A 19 -13.16 11.63 0.98
N GLY A 20 -13.38 10.36 1.37
CA GLY A 20 -14.42 9.48 0.83
C GLY A 20 -14.01 8.66 -0.41
N ALA A 21 -12.79 8.85 -0.93
CA ALA A 21 -12.23 8.01 -1.97
C ALA A 21 -11.35 6.90 -1.38
N SER A 22 -11.43 5.69 -1.92
CA SER A 22 -10.53 4.58 -1.56
C SER A 22 -9.11 4.89 -2.04
N ASP A 23 -8.15 4.82 -1.11
CA ASP A 23 -6.73 5.09 -1.34
C ASP A 23 -5.87 4.03 -0.62
N ASP A 24 -6.02 2.78 -1.05
CA ASP A 24 -5.31 1.64 -0.48
C ASP A 24 -3.80 1.77 -0.62
N LYS A 25 -3.08 1.41 0.45
CA LYS A 25 -1.63 1.46 0.49
C LYS A 25 -1.04 0.07 0.61
N ILE A 26 -0.33 -0.36 -0.43
CA ILE A 26 0.39 -1.62 -0.42
C ILE A 26 1.57 -1.53 0.56
N ILE A 27 1.69 -2.53 1.42
CA ILE A 27 2.82 -2.70 2.33
C ILE A 27 3.74 -3.76 1.74
N ALA A 28 5.01 -3.38 1.58
CA ALA A 28 6.02 -4.23 0.96
C ALA A 28 7.36 -4.08 1.68
N VAL A 29 8.20 -5.10 1.54
CA VAL A 29 9.60 -5.10 2.00
C VAL A 29 10.53 -5.16 0.81
N ALA A 30 11.75 -4.64 0.94
CA ALA A 30 12.77 -4.77 -0.09
C ALA A 30 13.20 -6.24 -0.21
N GLU A 31 13.09 -6.81 -1.41
CA GLU A 31 13.27 -8.24 -1.65
C GLU A 31 14.67 -8.74 -1.29
N TYR A 32 15.69 -7.90 -1.47
CA TYR A 32 17.10 -8.26 -1.26
C TYR A 32 17.71 -7.63 -0.01
N ASP A 33 16.91 -6.98 0.83
CA ASP A 33 17.38 -6.45 2.10
C ASP A 33 17.31 -7.52 3.19
N MET A 34 18.48 -8.01 3.63
CA MET A 34 18.59 -9.06 4.65
C MET A 34 17.86 -8.72 5.97
N SER A 35 17.66 -7.44 6.27
CA SER A 35 16.99 -7.01 7.50
C SER A 35 15.47 -7.23 7.47
N VAL A 36 14.86 -7.38 6.29
CA VAL A 36 13.39 -7.46 6.13
C VAL A 36 12.92 -8.52 5.13
N ASN A 37 13.80 -9.05 4.28
CA ASN A 37 13.42 -9.97 3.19
C ASN A 37 12.82 -11.30 3.68
N HIS A 38 13.00 -11.66 4.95
CA HIS A 38 12.43 -12.85 5.56
C HIS A 38 10.95 -12.68 5.92
N ILE A 39 10.44 -11.45 5.94
CA ILE A 39 9.04 -11.13 6.27
C ILE A 39 8.15 -11.48 5.08
N ASN A 40 7.16 -12.36 5.24
CA ASN A 40 6.31 -12.83 4.13
C ASN A 40 4.86 -12.40 4.21
N ASP A 41 4.39 -11.99 5.38
CA ASP A 41 3.05 -11.48 5.60
C ASP A 41 3.08 -10.32 6.61
N ILE A 42 2.07 -9.47 6.57
CA ILE A 42 1.94 -8.30 7.44
C ILE A 42 1.84 -8.70 8.92
N GLU A 43 1.29 -9.88 9.22
CA GLU A 43 1.18 -10.39 10.58
C GLU A 43 2.55 -10.66 11.24
N GLU A 44 3.60 -10.81 10.44
CA GLU A 44 4.98 -11.00 10.91
C GLU A 44 5.62 -9.67 11.36
N LEU A 45 5.01 -8.51 11.04
CA LEU A 45 5.48 -7.22 11.51
C LEU A 45 5.17 -7.01 13.00
N PRO A 46 6.04 -6.29 13.74
CA PRO A 46 5.74 -5.93 15.11
C PRO A 46 4.44 -5.13 15.22
N LYS A 47 3.55 -5.51 16.15
CA LYS A 47 2.26 -4.83 16.37
C LYS A 47 2.39 -3.33 16.64
N HIS A 48 3.49 -2.90 17.26
CA HIS A 48 3.75 -1.47 17.49
C HIS A 48 4.00 -0.70 16.20
N PHE A 49 4.66 -1.32 15.21
CA PHE A 49 4.92 -0.72 13.91
C PHE A 49 3.63 -0.55 13.10
N LEU A 50 2.72 -1.53 13.14
CA LEU A 50 1.40 -1.39 12.53
C LEU A 50 0.59 -0.24 13.15
N ARG A 51 0.70 -0.06 14.48
CA ARG A 51 0.07 1.07 15.17
C ARG A 51 0.68 2.41 14.76
N GLU A 52 2.00 2.48 14.65
CA GLU A 52 2.71 3.68 14.20
C GLU A 52 2.30 4.07 12.78
N LEU A 53 2.26 3.11 11.85
CA LEU A 53 1.79 3.33 10.48
C LEU A 53 0.35 3.86 10.43
N ARG A 54 -0.55 3.26 11.22
CA ARG A 54 -1.94 3.73 11.32
C ARG A 54 -2.00 5.19 11.76
N ILE A 55 -1.33 5.53 12.87
CA ILE A 55 -1.32 6.90 13.41
C ILE A 55 -0.73 7.88 12.39
N PHE A 56 0.36 7.51 11.70
CA PHE A 56 0.96 8.35 10.68
C PHE A 56 -0.05 8.76 9.60
N PHE A 57 -0.81 7.80 9.04
CA PHE A 57 -1.78 8.10 7.99
C PHE A 57 -3.06 8.76 8.50
N GLU A 58 -3.48 8.52 9.74
CA GLU A 58 -4.58 9.27 10.37
C GLU A 58 -4.19 10.74 10.64
N ASP A 59 -2.91 11.00 10.95
CA ASP A 59 -2.46 12.31 11.42
C ASP A 59 -1.87 13.22 10.34
N TYR A 60 -1.25 12.68 9.28
CA TYR A 60 -0.40 13.49 8.38
C TYR A 60 -1.13 14.64 7.67
N LYS A 61 -2.46 14.54 7.53
CA LYS A 61 -3.31 15.56 6.89
C LYS A 61 -4.17 16.36 7.86
N LYS A 62 -4.05 16.15 9.18
CA LYS A 62 -4.87 16.86 10.17
C LYS A 62 -4.70 18.37 10.10
N LEU A 63 -3.48 18.85 9.87
CA LEU A 63 -3.20 20.28 9.72
C LEU A 63 -3.74 20.90 8.41
N GLU A 64 -4.13 20.07 7.44
CA GLU A 64 -4.83 20.49 6.23
C GLU A 64 -6.35 20.55 6.41
N ASN A 65 -6.87 20.27 7.61
CA ASN A 65 -8.30 20.10 7.91
C ASN A 65 -8.97 19.01 7.04
N LYS A 66 -8.22 17.95 6.71
CA LYS A 66 -8.74 16.76 6.04
C LYS A 66 -8.75 15.57 7.01
N THR A 67 -9.74 14.71 6.85
CA THR A 67 -9.86 13.46 7.61
C THR A 67 -9.45 12.29 6.73
N VAL A 68 -8.69 11.38 7.33
CA VAL A 68 -8.27 10.13 6.73
C VAL A 68 -8.70 9.02 7.67
N ASP A 69 -9.48 8.08 7.16
CA ASP A 69 -9.93 6.91 7.93
C ASP A 69 -9.11 5.70 7.49
N VAL A 70 -8.33 5.13 8.42
CA VAL A 70 -7.57 3.91 8.19
C VAL A 70 -8.38 2.72 8.67
N GLU A 71 -8.68 1.78 7.78
CA GLU A 71 -9.37 0.54 8.12
C GLU A 71 -8.39 -0.52 8.65
N GLU A 72 -8.84 -1.77 8.79
CA GLU A 72 -7.95 -2.86 9.18
C GLU A 72 -6.95 -3.20 8.08
N PHE A 73 -5.75 -3.58 8.52
CA PHE A 73 -4.75 -4.11 7.62
C PHE A 73 -5.17 -5.49 7.12
N GLN A 74 -4.88 -5.79 5.85
CA GLN A 74 -5.19 -7.07 5.23
C GLN A 74 -3.91 -7.76 4.77
N ASN A 75 -3.97 -9.08 4.70
CA ASN A 75 -2.82 -9.95 4.43
C ASN A 75 -2.28 -9.80 3.00
N ARG A 76 -1.18 -10.51 2.72
CA ARG A 76 -0.50 -10.44 1.43
C ARG A 76 -1.37 -10.91 0.26
N GLU A 77 -2.26 -11.89 0.46
CA GLU A 77 -3.09 -12.44 -0.64
C GLU A 77 -4.04 -11.38 -1.17
N VAL A 78 -4.70 -10.64 -0.27
CA VAL A 78 -5.59 -9.55 -0.65
C VAL A 78 -4.79 -8.45 -1.36
N ALA A 79 -3.64 -8.07 -0.79
CA ALA A 79 -2.78 -7.04 -1.38
C ALA A 79 -2.30 -7.39 -2.80
N GLN A 80 -1.88 -8.64 -3.02
CA GLN A 80 -1.49 -9.13 -4.35
C GLN A 80 -2.66 -9.13 -5.34
N GLY A 81 -3.88 -9.43 -4.86
CA GLY A 81 -5.09 -9.31 -5.66
C GLY A 81 -5.32 -7.88 -6.15
N LEU A 82 -5.17 -6.89 -5.26
CA LEU A 82 -5.31 -5.47 -5.59
C LEU A 82 -4.25 -5.02 -6.60
N VAL A 83 -2.98 -5.39 -6.41
CA VAL A 83 -1.90 -5.06 -7.37
C VAL A 83 -2.20 -5.62 -8.76
N LYS A 84 -2.63 -6.89 -8.84
CA LYS A 84 -3.02 -7.51 -10.12
C LYS A 84 -4.18 -6.77 -10.78
N GLN A 85 -5.19 -6.38 -10.00
CA GLN A 85 -6.31 -5.60 -10.52
C GLN A 85 -5.85 -4.24 -11.05
N SER A 86 -5.00 -3.52 -10.32
CA SER A 86 -4.43 -2.24 -10.77
C SER A 86 -3.63 -2.37 -12.07
N MET A 87 -2.92 -3.48 -12.27
CA MET A 87 -2.22 -3.75 -13.54
C MET A 87 -3.21 -3.92 -14.69
N VAL A 88 -4.30 -4.67 -14.49
CA VAL A 88 -5.37 -4.85 -15.50
C VAL A 88 -6.04 -3.51 -15.83
N ASP A 89 -6.37 -2.72 -14.81
CA ASP A 89 -7.01 -1.41 -14.98
C ASP A 89 -6.10 -0.46 -15.77
N TYR A 90 -4.80 -0.45 -15.46
CA TYR A 90 -3.80 0.34 -16.18
C TYR A 90 -3.66 -0.09 -17.65
N GLU A 91 -3.63 -1.40 -17.92
CA GLU A 91 -3.62 -1.91 -19.30
C GLU A 91 -4.85 -1.46 -20.09
N ASN A 92 -6.03 -1.54 -19.47
CA ASN A 92 -7.28 -1.12 -20.10
C ASN A 92 -7.29 0.39 -20.37
N LEU A 93 -6.80 1.18 -19.43
CA LEU A 93 -6.67 2.64 -19.56
C LEU A 93 -5.78 2.99 -20.76
N ILE A 94 -4.60 2.38 -20.89
CA ILE A 94 -3.67 2.66 -22.00
C ILE A 94 -4.22 2.18 -23.34
N LYS A 95 -4.77 0.96 -23.39
CA LYS A 95 -5.38 0.43 -24.63
C LYS A 95 -6.55 1.30 -25.09
N GLY A 96 -7.34 1.84 -24.15
CA GLY A 96 -8.42 2.79 -24.42
C GLY A 96 -7.90 4.14 -24.92
N ALA A 97 -6.84 4.67 -24.31
CA ALA A 97 -6.20 5.92 -24.73
C ALA A 97 -5.55 5.85 -26.13
N THR A 98 -5.14 4.65 -26.57
CA THR A 98 -4.55 4.43 -27.89
C THR A 98 -5.60 4.37 -29.02
N LYS A 99 -6.91 4.37 -28.69
CA LYS A 99 -8.02 4.36 -29.66
C LYS A 99 -8.58 5.76 -30.02
N LEU A 100 -7.92 6.82 -29.57
CA LEU A 100 -8.16 8.22 -29.97
C LEU A 100 -7.07 8.67 -30.95
#